data_AF-A0A3S4KG72-F1
#
_entry.id   AF-A0A3S4KG72-F1
#
_cell.length_a   1.000
_cell.length_b   1.000
_cell.length_c   1.000
_cell.angle_alpha   90.00
_cell.angle_beta   90.00
_cell.angle_gamma   90.00
#
_symmetry.space_group_name_H-M   'P 1'
#
loop_
_entity.id
_entity.type
_entity.pdbx_description
1 polymer ?
#
loop_
_entity_poly.entity_id
_entity_poly.type
_entity_poly.pdbx_seq_one_letter_code
_entity_poly.pdbx_strand_id
1 'polypeptide(L)'
;MINGNNQQQLRGVARVQGEIADDADLKTMVGNGYLVITISPEEGERYQGVVGLEGDTLAACLEDYFQRSEQLPTRLIIRTGDHEGQPMAGGMLLQVMPAQDAQTADFEHLATLTETIKAEELFTLPANDVLWRLYHEEEVTVYDPQSVEFKCTCSRERCAGALKTLPG
;
A
#
# COMPACT_ATOMS: atom_id res chain seq x y z
N MET A 1 -5.65 3.69 10.00
CA MET A 1 -5.28 4.87 9.19
C MET A 1 -3.78 4.86 9.00
N ILE A 2 -3.31 4.91 7.76
CA ILE A 2 -1.91 5.17 7.42
C ILE A 2 -1.85 6.55 6.74
N ASN A 3 -0.81 7.33 7.02
CA ASN A 3 -0.52 8.61 6.40
C ASN A 3 0.94 8.61 5.92
N GLY A 4 1.15 9.08 4.69
CA GLY A 4 2.44 9.16 4.03
C GLY A 4 2.60 10.47 3.27
N ASN A 5 3.82 10.79 2.87
CA ASN A 5 4.14 11.88 1.95
C ASN A 5 4.99 11.37 0.76
N ASN A 6 5.24 12.25 -0.21
CA ASN A 6 6.07 11.96 -1.38
C ASN A 6 7.54 11.59 -1.06
N GLN A 7 7.99 11.75 0.19
CA GLN A 7 9.31 11.33 0.66
C GLN A 7 9.31 9.91 1.27
N GLN A 8 8.21 9.16 1.16
CA GLN A 8 8.01 7.85 1.81
C GLN A 8 8.19 7.86 3.33
N GLN A 9 7.77 8.95 3.96
CA GLN A 9 7.70 9.06 5.42
C GLN A 9 6.32 8.64 5.88
N LEU A 10 6.24 7.48 6.52
CA LEU A 10 4.98 6.82 6.87
C LEU A 10 4.71 6.88 8.38
N ARG A 11 3.43 6.90 8.74
CA ARG A 11 2.93 6.69 10.10
C ARG A 11 1.54 6.13 10.07
N GLY A 12 1.14 5.46 11.14
CA GLY A 12 -0.19 4.87 11.21
C GLY A 12 -0.67 4.64 12.62
N VAL A 13 -1.99 4.55 12.75
CA VAL A 13 -2.68 4.12 13.96
C VAL A 13 -3.88 3.26 13.59
N ALA A 14 -4.18 2.29 14.45
CA ALA A 14 -5.41 1.52 14.43
C ALA A 14 -6.23 1.88 15.67
N ARG A 15 -7.55 1.90 15.53
CA ARG A 15 -8.47 2.08 16.67
C ARG A 15 -9.27 0.79 16.81
N VAL A 16 -9.11 0.13 17.94
CA VAL A 16 -9.85 -1.09 18.28
C VAL A 16 -11.02 -0.71 19.19
N GLN A 17 -12.19 -1.26 18.89
CA GLN A 17 -13.39 -1.15 19.74
C GLN A 17 -14.04 -2.53 19.82
N GLY A 18 -13.92 -3.19 20.97
CA GLY A 18 -14.39 -4.57 21.17
C GLY A 18 -13.26 -5.59 21.13
N GLU A 19 -13.63 -6.86 21.12
CA GLU A 19 -12.70 -7.99 21.01
C GLU A 19 -12.42 -8.34 19.55
N ILE A 20 -11.19 -8.70 19.25
CA ILE A 20 -10.75 -9.20 17.94
C ILE A 20 -10.30 -10.63 18.15
N ALA A 21 -10.89 -11.58 17.42
CA ALA A 21 -10.46 -12.97 17.44
C ALA A 21 -9.06 -13.12 16.81
N ASP A 22 -8.27 -14.09 17.27
CA ASP A 22 -6.90 -14.30 16.80
C ASP A 22 -6.82 -14.61 15.29
N ASP A 23 -7.89 -15.17 14.71
CA ASP A 23 -8.03 -15.55 13.30
C ASP A 23 -8.96 -14.61 12.51
N ALA A 24 -9.27 -13.43 13.06
CA ALA A 24 -10.19 -12.48 12.42
C ALA A 24 -9.68 -12.03 11.04
N ASP A 25 -10.51 -12.19 10.02
CA ASP A 25 -10.24 -11.68 8.69
C ASP A 25 -10.47 -10.15 8.60
N LEU A 26 -10.07 -9.55 7.47
CA LEU A 26 -10.19 -8.11 7.24
C LEU A 26 -11.66 -7.64 7.35
N LYS A 27 -12.60 -8.41 6.80
CA LYS A 27 -14.02 -8.08 6.81
C LYS A 27 -14.59 -8.11 8.23
N THR A 28 -14.16 -9.04 9.07
CA THR A 28 -14.58 -9.14 10.46
C THR A 28 -13.99 -8.02 11.31
N MET A 29 -12.71 -7.70 11.11
CA MET A 29 -12.03 -6.63 11.85
C MET A 29 -12.60 -5.24 11.53
N VAL A 30 -12.99 -4.99 10.27
CA VAL A 30 -13.47 -3.67 9.84
C VAL A 30 -15.00 -3.58 9.84
N GLY A 31 -15.70 -4.70 9.65
CA GLY A 31 -17.14 -4.75 9.44
C GLY A 31 -17.56 -4.13 8.09
N ASN A 32 -18.77 -3.59 8.04
CA ASN A 32 -19.27 -2.83 6.88
C ASN A 32 -18.58 -1.46 6.85
N GLY A 33 -17.43 -1.40 6.17
CA GLY A 33 -16.60 -0.22 6.09
C GLY A 33 -16.25 0.18 4.67
N TYR A 34 -15.56 1.31 4.58
CA TYR A 34 -15.02 1.84 3.34
C TYR A 34 -13.52 2.07 3.51
N LEU A 35 -12.77 1.85 2.44
CA LEU A 35 -11.42 2.37 2.32
C LEU A 35 -11.51 3.78 1.73
N VAL A 36 -10.94 4.74 2.46
CA VAL A 36 -10.92 6.15 2.07
C VAL A 36 -9.48 6.54 1.77
N ILE A 37 -9.24 6.99 0.54
CA ILE A 37 -7.93 7.47 0.07
C ILE A 37 -8.05 8.98 -0.09
N THR A 38 -7.22 9.72 0.63
CA THR A 38 -7.16 11.17 0.54
C THR A 38 -5.79 11.58 0.06
N ILE A 39 -5.75 12.33 -1.04
CA ILE A 39 -4.54 12.95 -1.57
C ILE A 39 -4.68 14.47 -1.39
N SER A 40 -3.73 15.06 -0.67
CA SER A 40 -3.68 16.50 -0.41
C SER A 40 -2.32 17.02 -0.85
N PRO A 41 -2.20 17.51 -2.10
CA PRO A 41 -0.93 18.04 -2.59
C PRO A 41 -0.59 19.36 -1.88
N GLU A 42 0.68 19.77 -1.90
CA GLU A 42 1.10 21.07 -1.37
C GLU A 42 0.46 22.23 -2.16
N GLU A 43 0.33 22.04 -3.47
CA GLU A 43 -0.34 22.95 -4.38
C GLU A 43 -1.44 22.19 -5.16
N GLY A 44 -2.63 22.76 -5.21
CA GLY A 44 -3.78 22.18 -5.91
C GLY A 44 -4.91 21.75 -4.98
N GLU A 45 -5.92 21.11 -5.57
CA GLU A 45 -7.13 20.71 -4.85
C GLU A 45 -6.95 19.36 -4.16
N ARG A 46 -7.55 19.24 -2.96
CA ARG A 46 -7.64 17.97 -2.26
C ARG A 46 -8.56 17.02 -3.03
N TYR A 47 -8.08 15.81 -3.26
CA TYR A 47 -8.85 14.73 -3.87
C TYR A 47 -9.13 13.62 -2.85
N GLN A 48 -10.34 13.05 -2.89
CA GLN A 48 -10.74 11.96 -2.01
C GLN A 48 -11.49 10.88 -2.79
N GLY A 49 -10.91 9.68 -2.80
CA GLY A 49 -11.52 8.46 -3.30
C GLY A 49 -12.11 7.63 -2.17
N VAL A 50 -13.27 7.00 -2.41
CA VAL A 50 -13.92 6.09 -1.47
C VAL A 50 -14.27 4.81 -2.21
N VAL A 51 -13.83 3.67 -1.67
CA VAL A 51 -14.17 2.34 -2.19
C VAL A 51 -14.76 1.49 -1.05
N GLY A 52 -15.79 0.71 -1.37
CA GLY A 52 -16.34 -0.26 -0.43
C GLY A 52 -15.34 -1.37 -0.16
N LEU A 53 -15.28 -1.88 1.07
CA LEU A 53 -14.49 -3.08 1.39
C LEU A 53 -15.24 -4.35 0.97
N GLU A 54 -15.48 -4.48 -0.33
CA GLU A 54 -16.21 -5.61 -0.93
C GLU A 54 -15.30 -6.82 -1.18
N GLY A 55 -14.03 -6.55 -1.50
CA GLY A 55 -13.00 -7.58 -1.74
C GLY A 55 -12.55 -8.30 -0.48
N ASP A 56 -12.05 -9.52 -0.63
CA ASP A 56 -11.59 -10.36 0.49
C ASP A 56 -10.24 -9.90 1.07
N THR A 57 -9.50 -9.07 0.32
CA THR A 57 -8.19 -8.55 0.73
C THR A 57 -8.10 -7.04 0.51
N LEU A 58 -7.20 -6.38 1.25
CA LEU A 58 -6.91 -4.97 1.06
C LEU A 58 -6.38 -4.67 -0.35
N ALA A 59 -5.55 -5.57 -0.90
CA ALA A 59 -5.03 -5.46 -2.25
C ALA A 59 -6.16 -5.45 -3.28
N ALA A 60 -7.09 -6.41 -3.20
CA ALA A 60 -8.26 -6.45 -4.08
C ALA A 60 -9.11 -5.18 -4.00
N CYS A 61 -9.35 -4.66 -2.80
CA CYS A 61 -10.11 -3.42 -2.62
C CYS A 61 -9.39 -2.20 -3.23
N LEU A 62 -8.05 -2.17 -3.18
CA LEU A 62 -7.24 -1.12 -3.81
C LEU A 62 -7.22 -1.24 -5.33
N GLU A 63 -7.13 -2.45 -5.87
CA GLU A 63 -7.21 -2.70 -7.31
C GLU A 63 -8.58 -2.27 -7.88
N ASP A 64 -9.67 -2.62 -7.19
CA ASP A 64 -11.03 -2.16 -7.52
C ASP A 64 -11.13 -0.62 -7.52
N TYR A 65 -10.46 0.02 -6.57
CA TYR A 65 -10.39 1.48 -6.51
C TYR A 65 -9.71 2.07 -7.75
N PHE A 66 -8.53 1.58 -8.14
CA PHE A 66 -7.83 2.06 -9.33
C PHE A 66 -8.63 1.80 -10.60
N GLN A 67 -9.28 0.64 -10.71
CA GLN A 67 -10.12 0.32 -11.87
C GLN A 67 -11.30 1.30 -12.02
N ARG A 68 -11.98 1.66 -10.91
CA ARG A 68 -13.16 2.53 -10.94
C ARG A 68 -12.81 4.02 -11.02
N SER A 69 -11.77 4.46 -10.32
CA SER A 69 -11.42 5.89 -10.21
C SER A 69 -10.46 6.37 -11.30
N GLU A 70 -9.45 5.57 -11.64
CA GLU A 70 -8.38 5.97 -12.58
C GLU A 70 -8.52 5.29 -13.95
N GLN A 71 -9.33 4.23 -14.07
CA GLN A 71 -9.45 3.40 -15.27
C GLN A 71 -8.10 2.81 -15.74
N LEU A 72 -7.18 2.60 -14.79
CA LEU A 72 -5.86 2.05 -15.04
C LEU A 72 -5.79 0.60 -14.52
N PRO A 73 -5.53 -0.39 -15.40
CA PRO A 73 -5.20 -1.75 -14.95
C PRO A 73 -4.04 -1.71 -13.96
N THR A 74 -4.31 -2.17 -12.74
CA THR A 74 -3.38 -2.12 -11.62
C THR A 74 -3.43 -3.45 -10.88
N ARG A 75 -2.27 -4.00 -10.57
CA ARG A 75 -2.10 -5.21 -9.75
C ARG A 75 -1.24 -4.88 -8.53
N LEU A 76 -1.69 -5.31 -7.36
CA LEU A 76 -1.06 -5.10 -6.08
C LEU A 76 -0.81 -6.45 -5.42
N ILE A 77 0.47 -6.76 -5.21
CA ILE A 77 0.89 -7.93 -4.47
C ILE A 77 1.36 -7.44 -3.11
N ILE A 78 0.69 -7.84 -2.05
CA ILE A 78 1.10 -7.55 -0.67
C ILE A 78 1.38 -8.89 0.01
N ARG A 79 2.53 -8.98 0.70
CA ARG A 79 2.90 -10.11 1.53
C ARG A 79 3.19 -9.59 2.93
N THR A 80 2.62 -10.25 3.92
CA THR A 80 2.91 -10.04 5.34
C THR A 80 3.37 -11.37 5.93
N GLY A 81 4.21 -11.31 6.95
CA GLY A 81 4.71 -12.51 7.62
C GLY A 81 5.68 -12.17 8.74
N ASP A 82 6.52 -13.14 9.06
CA ASP A 82 7.58 -13.02 10.06
C ASP A 82 8.91 -13.42 9.43
N HIS A 83 9.98 -12.72 9.81
CA HIS A 83 11.34 -13.14 9.54
C HIS A 83 12.18 -12.89 10.79
N GLU A 84 12.83 -13.93 11.30
CA GLU A 84 13.64 -13.88 12.53
C GLU A 84 12.89 -13.32 13.76
N GLY A 85 11.59 -13.59 13.88
CA GLY A 85 10.76 -13.12 14.99
C GLY A 85 10.37 -11.64 14.89
N GLN A 86 10.60 -11.01 13.74
CA GLN A 86 10.15 -9.66 13.44
C GLN A 86 9.03 -9.68 12.41
N PRO A 87 7.94 -8.90 12.62
CA PRO A 87 6.87 -8.78 11.65
C PRO A 87 7.37 -8.07 10.39
N MET A 88 7.17 -8.72 9.24
CA MET A 88 7.59 -8.24 7.93
C MET A 88 6.37 -7.93 7.07
N ALA A 89 6.51 -6.90 6.24
CA ALA A 89 5.58 -6.60 5.17
C ALA A 89 6.35 -6.09 3.96
N GLY A 90 5.90 -6.49 2.77
CA GLY A 90 6.46 -6.05 1.50
C GLY A 90 5.38 -6.12 0.42
N GLY A 91 5.62 -5.43 -0.68
CA GLY A 91 4.71 -5.53 -1.81
C GLY A 91 5.34 -5.15 -3.15
N MET A 92 4.61 -5.47 -4.21
CA MET A 92 4.91 -5.12 -5.58
C MET A 92 3.67 -4.49 -6.22
N LEU A 93 3.89 -3.53 -7.12
CA LEU A 93 2.84 -2.85 -7.86
C LEU A 93 3.16 -2.94 -9.34
N LEU A 94 2.18 -3.38 -10.13
CA LEU A 94 2.19 -3.28 -11.58
C LEU A 94 1.04 -2.38 -12.01
N GLN A 95 1.32 -1.43 -12.90
CA GLN A 95 0.32 -0.53 -13.43
C GLN A 95 0.66 -0.18 -14.87
N VAL A 96 -0.37 -0.14 -15.72
CA VAL A 96 -0.22 0.28 -17.11
C VAL A 96 0.09 1.78 -17.17
N MET A 97 1.09 2.15 -17.96
CA MET A 97 1.46 3.55 -18.15
C MET A 97 0.39 4.32 -18.94
N PRO A 98 -0.01 5.53 -18.51
CA PRO A 98 -0.96 6.35 -19.24
C PRO A 98 -0.37 6.74 -20.60
N ALA A 99 -1.19 6.68 -21.66
CA ALA A 99 -0.85 7.01 -23.05
C ALA A 99 -0.02 5.99 -23.85
N GLN A 100 0.14 4.75 -23.36
CA GLN A 100 0.57 3.62 -24.19
C GLN A 100 -0.61 2.68 -24.44
N ASP A 101 -0.77 2.24 -25.69
CA ASP A 101 -1.58 1.06 -26.02
C ASP A 101 -0.83 -0.18 -25.52
N ALA A 102 -0.73 -0.33 -24.20
CA ALA A 102 -0.23 -1.56 -23.61
C ALA A 102 -1.21 -2.66 -23.98
N GLN A 103 -0.71 -3.72 -24.62
CA GLN A 103 -1.56 -4.85 -24.93
C GLN A 103 -1.99 -5.49 -23.61
N THR A 104 -3.29 -5.71 -23.44
CA THR A 104 -3.84 -6.32 -22.22
C THR A 104 -3.12 -7.64 -21.88
N ALA A 105 -2.71 -8.39 -22.91
CA ALA A 105 -1.95 -9.64 -22.78
C ALA A 105 -0.58 -9.46 -22.10
N ASP A 106 0.14 -8.37 -22.37
CA ASP A 106 1.45 -8.11 -21.79
C ASP A 106 1.32 -7.82 -20.28
N PHE A 107 0.30 -7.03 -19.91
CA PHE A 107 0.01 -6.76 -18.52
C PHE A 107 -0.42 -8.03 -17.77
N GLU A 108 -1.29 -8.85 -18.36
CA GLU A 108 -1.70 -10.13 -17.78
C GLU A 108 -0.52 -11.10 -17.60
N HIS A 109 0.42 -11.12 -18.56
CA HIS A 109 1.65 -11.90 -18.46
C HIS A 109 2.50 -11.45 -17.28
N LEU A 110 2.82 -10.15 -17.19
CA LEU A 110 3.62 -9.59 -16.10
C LEU A 110 2.93 -9.77 -14.73
N ALA A 111 1.60 -9.61 -14.67
CA ALA A 111 0.83 -9.86 -13.46
C ALA A 111 0.95 -11.31 -12.99
N THR A 112 0.76 -12.26 -13.92
CA THR A 112 0.89 -13.70 -13.64
C THR A 112 2.30 -14.04 -13.15
N LEU A 113 3.32 -13.48 -13.79
CA LEU A 113 4.72 -13.69 -13.41
C LEU A 113 4.98 -13.14 -12.00
N THR A 114 4.51 -11.93 -11.72
CA THR A 114 4.72 -11.26 -10.42
C THR A 114 3.99 -11.96 -9.29
N GLU A 115 2.84 -12.57 -9.54
CA GLU A 115 2.10 -13.34 -8.54
C GLU A 115 2.88 -14.53 -7.98
N THR A 116 3.88 -15.03 -8.73
CA THR A 116 4.75 -16.12 -8.29
C THR A 116 5.70 -15.73 -7.15
N ILE A 117 5.83 -14.43 -6.85
CA ILE A 117 6.70 -13.94 -5.78
C ILE A 117 6.28 -14.50 -4.42
N LYS A 118 7.25 -15.06 -3.70
CA LYS A 118 7.06 -15.59 -2.35
C LYS A 118 7.37 -14.51 -1.31
N ALA A 119 6.70 -14.62 -0.16
CA ALA A 119 6.93 -13.73 0.98
C ALA A 119 8.40 -13.77 1.44
N GLU A 120 8.98 -14.96 1.55
CA GLU A 120 10.39 -15.15 1.94
C GLU A 120 11.36 -14.41 1.00
N GLU A 121 11.12 -14.49 -0.31
CA GLU A 121 11.96 -13.82 -1.31
C GLU A 121 11.86 -12.31 -1.17
N LEU A 122 10.65 -11.79 -0.97
CA LEU A 122 10.40 -10.36 -0.80
C LEU A 122 10.98 -9.79 0.50
N PHE A 123 11.13 -10.62 1.54
CA PHE A 123 11.62 -10.18 2.85
C PHE A 123 13.14 -10.30 2.99
N THR A 124 13.76 -11.24 2.28
CA THR A 124 15.17 -11.63 2.52
C THR A 124 16.11 -11.28 1.39
N LEU A 125 15.62 -11.19 0.15
CA LEU A 125 16.47 -10.91 -0.99
C LEU A 125 16.58 -9.40 -1.25
N PRO A 126 17.73 -8.94 -1.74
CA PRO A 126 17.85 -7.60 -2.30
C PRO A 126 16.82 -7.37 -3.41
N ALA A 127 16.26 -6.15 -3.49
CA ALA A 127 15.23 -5.83 -4.48
C ALA A 127 15.68 -6.13 -5.93
N ASN A 128 16.94 -5.85 -6.28
CA ASN A 128 17.48 -6.14 -7.60
C ASN A 128 17.49 -7.64 -7.92
N ASP A 129 17.73 -8.50 -6.93
CA ASP A 129 17.71 -9.95 -7.12
C ASP A 129 16.27 -10.44 -7.32
N VAL A 130 15.31 -9.88 -6.58
CA VAL A 130 13.87 -10.15 -6.81
C VAL A 130 13.45 -9.75 -8.22
N LEU A 131 13.81 -8.53 -8.65
CA LEU A 131 13.48 -8.02 -9.98
C LEU A 131 14.12 -8.87 -11.08
N TRP A 132 15.39 -9.25 -10.94
CA TRP A 132 16.05 -10.12 -11.91
C TRP A 132 15.39 -11.50 -11.99
N ARG A 133 15.13 -12.14 -10.85
CA ARG A 133 14.50 -13.47 -10.83
C ARG A 133 13.14 -13.49 -11.53
N LEU A 134 12.38 -12.42 -11.39
CA LEU A 134 11.08 -12.28 -12.03
C LEU A 134 11.22 -11.87 -13.51
N TYR A 135 11.97 -10.81 -13.81
CA TYR A 135 11.89 -10.11 -15.10
C TYR A 135 13.17 -10.21 -15.94
N HIS A 136 14.04 -11.19 -15.73
CA HIS A 136 15.29 -11.33 -16.51
C HIS A 136 15.09 -11.55 -18.02
N GLU A 137 13.91 -12.01 -18.45
CA GLU A 137 13.56 -12.15 -19.87
C GLU A 137 12.96 -10.87 -20.47
N GLU A 138 12.73 -9.84 -19.64
CA GLU A 138 12.10 -8.57 -20.02
C GLU A 138 13.13 -7.44 -20.14
N GLU A 139 12.79 -6.41 -20.92
CA GLU A 139 13.57 -5.17 -20.96
C GLU A 139 13.18 -4.28 -19.77
N VAL A 140 14.03 -4.27 -18.72
CA VAL A 140 13.76 -3.55 -17.47
C VAL A 140 14.67 -2.34 -17.31
N THR A 141 14.06 -1.18 -17.08
CA THR A 141 14.77 0.02 -16.60
C THR A 141 14.54 0.20 -15.10
N VAL A 142 15.63 0.22 -14.32
CA VAL A 142 15.59 0.41 -12.86
C VAL A 142 15.97 1.85 -12.52
N TYR A 143 15.15 2.49 -11.67
CA TYR A 143 15.39 3.85 -11.17
C TYR A 143 16.02 3.83 -9.78
N ASP A 144 16.50 5.01 -9.33
CA ASP A 144 17.10 5.16 -8.01
C ASP A 144 16.11 4.78 -6.90
N PRO A 145 16.53 3.97 -5.91
CA PRO A 145 15.66 3.55 -4.82
C PRO A 145 15.34 4.72 -3.89
N GLN A 146 14.13 4.72 -3.34
CA GLN A 146 13.71 5.67 -2.33
C GLN A 146 13.56 4.98 -0.97
N SER A 147 14.19 5.54 0.07
CA SER A 147 14.10 5.00 1.43
C SER A 147 12.70 5.22 2.01
N VAL A 148 12.13 4.18 2.60
CA VAL A 148 10.86 4.24 3.34
C VAL A 148 11.18 4.29 4.83
N GLU A 149 10.61 5.26 5.54
CA GLU A 149 10.91 5.46 6.96
C GLU A 149 9.66 5.76 7.79
N PHE A 150 9.71 5.39 9.08
CA PHE A 150 8.70 5.82 10.04
C PHE A 150 8.95 7.25 10.51
N LYS A 151 7.93 8.12 10.48
CA LYS A 151 8.05 9.51 10.96
C LYS A 151 6.82 10.00 11.71
N CYS A 152 6.96 10.22 13.02
CA CYS A 152 5.97 10.97 13.81
C CYS A 152 6.24 12.47 13.64
N THR A 153 5.24 13.26 13.25
CA THR A 153 5.31 14.74 13.31
C THR A 153 4.94 15.28 14.69
N CYS A 154 5.01 14.43 15.71
CA CYS A 154 4.57 14.66 17.06
C CYS A 154 5.64 15.49 17.77
N SER A 155 5.46 16.82 17.82
CA SER A 155 6.33 17.68 18.62
C SER A 155 5.70 17.96 19.97
N ARG A 156 6.55 18.12 21.00
CA ARG A 156 6.13 18.53 22.34
C ARG A 156 5.26 19.80 22.31
N GLU A 157 5.59 20.74 21.41
CA GLU A 157 4.83 21.96 21.20
C GLU A 157 3.42 21.72 20.65
N ARG A 158 3.24 20.80 19.70
CA ARG A 158 1.91 20.44 19.19
C ARG A 158 1.05 19.77 20.25
N CYS A 159 1.63 18.87 21.05
CA CYS A 159 0.93 18.26 22.18
C CYS A 159 0.55 19.30 23.23
N ALA A 160 1.46 20.21 23.58
CA ALA A 160 1.19 21.30 24.53
C ALA A 160 0.12 22.28 24.00
N GLY A 161 0.11 22.56 22.69
CA GLY A 161 -0.92 23.38 22.05
C GLY A 161 -2.30 22.76 22.14
N ALA A 162 -2.43 21.45 21.85
CA ALA A 162 -3.70 20.74 21.97
C ALA A 162 -4.22 20.67 23.42
N LEU A 163 -3.34 20.48 24.40
CA LEU A 163 -3.72 20.47 25.82
C LEU A 163 -4.24 21.83 26.30
N LYS A 164 -3.72 22.94 25.76
CA LYS A 164 -4.20 24.30 26.09
C LYS A 164 -5.59 24.61 25.56
N THR A 165 -6.09 23.84 24.59
CA THR A 165 -7.43 24.03 24.01
C THR A 165 -8.52 23.22 24.70
N LEU A 166 -8.18 22.41 25.70
CA LEU A 166 -9.17 21.67 26.49
C LEU A 166 -9.80 22.61 27.53
N PRO A 167 -11.15 22.70 27.59
CA PRO A 167 -11.81 23.42 28.68
C PRO A 167 -11.51 22.72 30.01
N GLY A 168 -11.15 23.52 31.02
CA GLY A 168 -10.89 23.07 32.39
C GLY A 168 -12.16 22.81 33.19
#